data_AF-A0A323TYG3-F1
#
_entry.id   AF-A0A323TYG3-F1
#
_cell.length_a   1.000
_cell.length_b   1.000
_cell.length_c   1.000
_cell.angle_alpha   90.00
_cell.angle_beta   90.00
_cell.angle_gamma   90.00
#
_symmetry.space_group_name_H-M   'P 1'
#
loop_
_entity.id
_entity.type
_entity.pdbx_description
1 polymer ?
#
loop_
_entity_poly.entity_id
_entity_poly.type
_entity_poly.pdbx_seq_one_letter_code
_entity_poly.pdbx_strand_id
1 'polypeptide(L)'
;MGLKILKNFKKNIYWRINKYSLSKSKDLRYIIKSRIETMDKLLEGYSISRYGDGELSLIYKKKKNGINYQEDNNEMRKRLAEILKSDVENHIVGIPGPLIKVDDLTLGEAYFWSKYYYTNKKNLNKFLSKTKVYYDQMISRFYLPYTDKSDCELVVEKLKQLFKDREVLIVEGENTRFGLGNELLLLAKKVKRILCPPKNAYKIYNKILERIELEDKKQLILLALGPTATILAYDLAKEGYQAVDIGHMDIEYEWYLRKADRKIDIENKAVNEVSGVVDKEIKDRELKAIYESQIIDRISLD
;
A
#
# COMPACT_ATOMS: atom_id res chain seq x y z
N MET A 1 -7.59 -13.49 33.37
CA MET A 1 -7.93 -12.04 33.44
C MET A 1 -6.69 -11.13 33.53
N GLY A 2 -5.73 -11.41 34.44
CA GLY A 2 -4.52 -10.59 34.62
C GLY A 2 -3.60 -10.40 33.40
N LEU A 3 -3.39 -11.42 32.56
CA LEU A 3 -2.53 -11.30 31.37
C LEU A 3 -3.07 -10.31 30.31
N LYS A 4 -4.41 -10.23 30.14
CA LYS A 4 -5.05 -9.34 29.17
C LYS A 4 -4.98 -7.89 29.65
N ILE A 5 -5.16 -7.67 30.96
CA ILE A 5 -4.99 -6.36 31.62
C ILE A 5 -3.54 -5.89 31.48
N LEU A 6 -2.56 -6.76 31.78
CA LEU A 6 -1.13 -6.42 31.66
C LEU A 6 -0.71 -6.11 30.21
N LYS A 7 -1.22 -6.85 29.23
CA LYS A 7 -0.98 -6.58 27.80
C LYS A 7 -1.56 -5.23 27.39
N ASN A 8 -2.80 -4.92 27.77
CA ASN A 8 -3.41 -3.62 27.47
C ASN A 8 -2.71 -2.46 28.17
N PHE A 9 -2.20 -2.68 29.39
CA PHE A 9 -1.38 -1.70 30.11
C PHE A 9 -0.08 -1.37 29.37
N LYS A 10 0.68 -2.39 28.93
CA LYS A 10 1.88 -2.19 28.11
C LYS A 10 1.58 -1.44 26.80
N LYS A 11 0.49 -1.80 26.11
CA LYS A 11 0.06 -1.11 24.88
C LYS A 11 -0.18 0.38 25.12
N ASN A 12 -0.91 0.69 26.18
CA ASN A 12 -1.21 2.07 26.58
C ASN A 12 0.06 2.88 26.90
N ILE A 13 1.06 2.27 27.55
CA ILE A 13 2.31 2.97 27.89
C ILE A 13 3.08 3.37 26.61
N TYR A 14 3.31 2.43 25.70
CA TYR A 14 4.07 2.72 24.46
C TYR A 14 3.42 3.83 23.63
N TRP A 15 2.11 3.75 23.45
CA TRP A 15 1.34 4.77 22.74
C TRP A 15 1.41 6.13 23.46
N ARG A 16 1.18 6.19 24.78
CA ARG A 16 1.23 7.45 25.55
C ARG A 16 2.60 8.10 25.50
N ILE A 17 3.68 7.32 25.64
CA ILE A 17 5.05 7.83 25.53
C ILE A 17 5.30 8.39 24.12
N ASN A 18 4.87 7.68 23.08
CA ASN A 18 5.06 8.14 21.70
C ASN A 18 4.26 9.41 21.42
N LYS A 19 2.98 9.45 21.82
CA LYS A 19 2.11 10.62 21.69
C LYS A 19 2.71 11.84 22.40
N TYR A 20 3.18 11.66 23.64
CA TYR A 20 3.85 12.72 24.39
C TYR A 20 5.15 13.17 23.71
N SER A 21 5.97 12.23 23.23
CA SER A 21 7.19 12.54 22.49
C SER A 21 6.92 13.33 21.21
N LEU A 22 5.84 13.02 20.49
CA LEU A 22 5.44 13.73 19.28
C LEU A 22 4.94 15.14 19.58
N SER A 23 4.18 15.33 20.66
CA SER A 23 3.61 16.65 21.00
C SER A 23 4.58 17.61 21.68
N LYS A 24 5.65 17.10 22.32
CA LYS A 24 6.65 17.92 23.03
C LYS A 24 7.98 18.09 22.29
N SER A 25 8.23 17.32 21.23
CA SER A 25 9.46 17.46 20.46
C SER A 25 9.46 18.79 19.70
N LYS A 26 10.51 19.59 19.87
CA LYS A 26 10.75 20.79 19.06
C LYS A 26 11.18 20.43 17.63
N ASP A 27 11.83 19.27 17.47
CA ASP A 27 12.27 18.77 16.17
C ASP A 27 11.21 17.86 15.56
N LEU A 28 10.85 18.13 14.31
CA LEU A 28 10.07 17.21 13.50
C LEU A 28 10.85 15.91 13.26
N ARG A 29 10.15 14.77 13.33
CA ARG A 29 10.76 13.47 13.00
C ARG A 29 11.02 13.38 11.50
N TYR A 30 9.97 13.61 10.71
CA TYR A 30 9.96 13.58 9.24
C TYR A 30 8.87 14.54 8.76
N ILE A 31 8.95 14.97 7.51
CA ILE A 31 7.89 15.75 6.85
C ILE A 31 7.05 14.77 6.05
N ILE A 32 5.82 14.48 6.51
CA ILE A 32 4.87 13.59 5.83
C ILE A 32 3.59 14.38 5.57
N LYS A 33 3.23 14.49 4.30
CA LYS A 33 1.97 15.09 3.84
C LYS A 33 0.79 14.17 4.17
N SER A 34 -0.36 14.77 4.46
CA SER A 34 -1.57 14.04 4.84
C SER A 34 -2.08 13.12 3.74
N ARG A 35 -2.97 12.16 4.07
CA ARG A 35 -3.63 11.30 3.08
C ARG A 35 -4.35 12.11 1.98
N ILE A 36 -4.97 13.23 2.35
CA ILE A 36 -5.65 14.10 1.40
C ILE A 36 -4.65 14.75 0.45
N GLU A 37 -3.57 15.34 0.97
CA GLU A 37 -2.50 15.90 0.13
C GLU A 37 -1.82 14.82 -0.74
N THR A 38 -1.70 13.59 -0.25
CA THR A 38 -1.24 12.45 -1.07
C THR A 38 -2.18 12.18 -2.23
N MET A 39 -3.49 12.10 -1.95
CA MET A 39 -4.50 11.89 -3.00
C MET A 39 -4.53 13.03 -4.01
N ASP A 40 -4.36 14.29 -3.57
CA ASP A 40 -4.25 15.45 -4.44
C ASP A 40 -3.07 15.32 -5.40
N LYS A 41 -1.89 14.89 -4.92
CA LYS A 41 -0.75 14.62 -5.79
C LYS A 41 -1.00 13.51 -6.82
N LEU A 42 -1.73 12.46 -6.45
CA LEU A 42 -2.11 11.44 -7.43
C LEU A 42 -3.05 12.00 -8.51
N LEU A 43 -3.98 12.88 -8.14
CA LEU A 43 -4.87 13.55 -9.09
C LEU A 43 -4.13 14.54 -10.00
N GLU A 44 -3.03 15.13 -9.53
CA GLU A 44 -2.11 15.95 -10.34
C GLU A 44 -1.29 15.13 -11.36
N GLY A 45 -1.35 13.80 -11.32
CA GLY A 45 -0.65 12.93 -12.27
C GLY A 45 0.62 12.26 -11.73
N TYR A 46 0.92 12.42 -10.44
CA TYR A 46 2.12 11.80 -9.85
C TYR A 46 1.95 10.29 -9.66
N SER A 47 3.05 9.57 -9.85
CA SER A 47 3.21 8.18 -9.46
C SER A 47 3.58 8.07 -7.98
N ILE A 48 3.31 6.93 -7.33
CA ILE A 48 3.68 6.73 -5.93
C ILE A 48 4.29 5.34 -5.66
N SER A 49 5.46 5.34 -5.04
CA SER A 49 6.03 4.17 -4.37
C SER A 49 5.73 4.24 -2.88
N ARG A 50 5.08 3.21 -2.31
CA ARG A 50 4.71 3.20 -0.89
C ARG A 50 5.60 2.27 -0.08
N TYR A 51 5.93 2.69 1.12
CA TYR A 51 6.75 1.94 2.07
C TYR A 51 5.96 1.65 3.34
N GLY A 52 5.57 0.38 3.52
CA GLY A 52 5.02 -0.13 4.77
C GLY A 52 6.13 -0.56 5.74
N ASP A 53 5.71 -1.23 6.82
CA ASP A 53 6.66 -1.85 7.75
C ASP A 53 7.48 -2.96 7.08
N GLY A 54 6.87 -3.65 6.09
CA GLY A 54 7.47 -4.67 5.22
C GLY A 54 8.66 -4.15 4.41
N GLU A 55 8.44 -3.20 3.51
CA GLU A 55 9.46 -2.63 2.61
C GLU A 55 10.60 -2.00 3.39
N LEU A 56 10.28 -1.21 4.42
CA LEU A 56 11.28 -0.62 5.31
C LEU A 56 12.10 -1.72 5.99
N SER A 57 11.46 -2.79 6.47
CA SER A 57 12.18 -3.90 7.10
C SER A 57 13.10 -4.64 6.13
N LEU A 58 12.74 -4.76 4.84
CA LEU A 58 13.61 -5.33 3.82
C LEU A 58 14.87 -4.49 3.66
N ILE A 59 14.78 -3.16 3.68
CA ILE A 59 15.96 -2.29 3.55
C ILE A 59 16.99 -2.58 4.67
N TYR A 60 16.56 -2.52 5.93
CA TYR A 60 17.50 -2.48 7.05
C TYR A 60 17.69 -3.81 7.81
N LYS A 61 16.79 -4.80 7.69
CA LYS A 61 16.98 -6.15 8.24
C LYS A 61 17.33 -7.09 7.10
N LYS A 62 18.53 -7.68 7.13
CA LYS A 62 18.80 -8.93 6.38
C LYS A 62 17.91 -10.01 6.98
N LYS A 63 16.74 -10.25 6.37
CA LYS A 63 15.83 -11.31 6.81
C LYS A 63 16.18 -12.52 5.99
N LYS A 64 16.73 -13.57 6.61
CA LYS A 64 17.10 -14.82 5.93
C LYS A 64 16.00 -15.37 5.02
N ASN A 65 14.73 -15.12 5.36
CA ASN A 65 13.55 -15.61 4.64
C ASN A 65 12.66 -14.49 4.04
N GLY A 66 13.11 -13.22 4.00
CA GLY A 66 12.29 -12.11 3.47
C GLY A 66 11.05 -11.75 4.31
N ILE A 67 9.96 -11.41 3.64
CA ILE A 67 8.60 -11.16 4.19
C ILE A 67 7.61 -12.21 3.67
N ASN A 68 6.40 -12.25 4.24
CA ASN A 68 5.41 -13.32 4.03
C ASN A 68 5.12 -13.69 2.56
N TYR A 69 5.24 -12.74 1.65
CA TYR A 69 4.92 -12.87 0.23
C TYR A 69 6.10 -12.54 -0.69
N GLN A 70 7.30 -12.29 -0.15
CA GLN A 70 8.47 -11.94 -0.95
C GLN A 70 9.75 -12.33 -0.23
N GLU A 71 10.49 -13.27 -0.82
CA GLU A 71 11.83 -13.66 -0.40
C GLU A 71 12.80 -12.47 -0.45
N ASP A 72 13.80 -12.50 0.44
CA ASP A 72 14.84 -11.48 0.47
C ASP A 72 15.72 -11.57 -0.79
N ASN A 73 16.00 -10.42 -1.38
CA ASN A 73 16.85 -10.28 -2.55
C ASN A 73 17.71 -9.02 -2.39
N ASN A 74 19.03 -9.16 -2.54
CA ASN A 74 19.97 -8.06 -2.33
C ASN A 74 19.77 -6.89 -3.31
N GLU A 75 19.42 -7.18 -4.55
CA GLU A 75 19.13 -6.18 -5.57
C GLU A 75 17.85 -5.41 -5.23
N MET A 76 16.76 -6.12 -4.92
CA MET A 76 15.50 -5.52 -4.46
C MET A 76 15.72 -4.59 -3.26
N ARG A 77 16.50 -5.02 -2.27
CA ARG A 77 16.83 -4.18 -1.10
C ARG A 77 17.57 -2.90 -1.47
N LYS A 78 18.49 -2.96 -2.44
CA LYS A 78 19.22 -1.79 -2.94
C LYS A 78 18.27 -0.85 -3.69
N ARG A 79 17.44 -1.38 -4.58
CA ARG A 79 16.40 -0.61 -5.31
C ARG A 79 15.45 0.10 -4.34
N LEU A 80 14.91 -0.62 -3.35
CA LEU A 80 14.05 -0.03 -2.32
C LEU A 80 14.75 1.09 -1.55
N ALA A 81 16.04 0.94 -1.22
CA ALA A 81 16.80 1.97 -0.50
C ALA A 81 17.14 3.19 -1.36
N GLU A 82 17.34 3.01 -2.66
CA GLU A 82 17.53 4.07 -3.65
C GLU A 82 16.26 4.91 -3.79
N ILE A 83 15.13 4.26 -4.06
CA ILE A 83 13.83 4.92 -4.30
C ILE A 83 13.37 5.69 -3.07
N LEU A 84 13.66 5.21 -1.86
CA LEU A 84 13.30 5.90 -0.62
C LEU A 84 13.95 7.31 -0.51
N LYS A 85 15.02 7.55 -1.26
CA LYS A 85 15.79 8.81 -1.30
C LYS A 85 15.69 9.55 -2.63
N SER A 86 14.96 9.02 -3.62
CA SER A 86 14.86 9.64 -4.94
C SER A 86 13.98 10.88 -4.89
N ASP A 87 14.22 11.86 -5.79
CA ASP A 87 13.41 13.07 -5.95
C ASP A 87 13.04 13.25 -7.44
N VAL A 88 12.53 12.18 -8.06
CA VAL A 88 12.10 12.20 -9.47
C VAL A 88 10.84 13.06 -9.62
N GLU A 89 10.82 13.92 -10.65
CA GLU A 89 9.84 15.01 -10.80
C GLU A 89 8.37 14.56 -10.77
N ASN A 90 8.02 13.43 -11.38
CA ASN A 90 6.64 12.91 -11.45
C ASN A 90 6.39 11.72 -10.51
N HIS A 91 7.17 11.62 -9.45
CA HIS A 91 7.11 10.49 -8.51
C HIS A 91 7.19 10.97 -7.07
N ILE A 92 6.30 10.45 -6.23
CA ILE A 92 6.30 10.70 -4.80
C ILE A 92 6.60 9.42 -4.01
N VAL A 93 7.24 9.59 -2.85
CA VAL A 93 7.57 8.50 -1.93
C VAL A 93 6.61 8.55 -0.74
N GLY A 94 5.80 7.50 -0.61
CA GLY A 94 4.90 7.31 0.51
C GLY A 94 5.58 6.57 1.67
N ILE A 95 5.53 7.12 2.89
CA ILE A 95 5.95 6.43 4.12
C ILE A 95 4.80 6.46 5.15
N PRO A 96 4.84 5.66 6.24
CA PRO A 96 3.72 5.59 7.16
C PRO A 96 3.52 6.92 7.92
N GLY A 97 2.38 7.58 7.72
CA GLY A 97 1.92 8.70 8.55
C GLY A 97 2.01 8.43 10.07
N PRO A 98 1.77 7.17 10.54
CA PRO A 98 1.99 6.77 11.92
C PRO A 98 3.39 7.02 12.51
N LEU A 99 4.40 7.32 11.71
CA LEU A 99 5.72 7.73 12.18
C LEU A 99 5.71 9.11 12.86
N ILE A 100 4.75 9.98 12.50
CA ILE A 100 4.63 11.35 13.00
C ILE A 100 3.32 11.65 13.74
N LYS A 101 2.29 10.79 13.65
CA LYS A 101 0.99 10.97 14.31
C LYS A 101 0.39 9.63 14.70
N VAL A 102 -0.09 9.44 15.93
CA VAL A 102 -0.64 8.14 16.41
C VAL A 102 -1.89 8.27 17.26
N ASP A 103 -2.44 9.48 17.37
CA ASP A 103 -3.56 9.80 18.27
C ASP A 103 -4.94 9.61 17.65
N ASP A 104 -5.00 9.46 16.33
CA ASP A 104 -6.17 9.12 15.53
C ASP A 104 -6.25 7.62 15.17
N LEU A 105 -5.32 6.82 15.68
CA LEU A 105 -5.25 5.38 15.44
C LEU A 105 -5.97 4.57 16.53
N THR A 106 -6.51 3.40 16.16
CA THR A 106 -6.98 2.42 17.15
C THR A 106 -5.83 2.02 18.09
N LEU A 107 -6.14 1.65 19.34
CA LEU A 107 -5.10 1.34 20.33
C LEU A 107 -4.13 0.22 19.86
N GLY A 108 -4.64 -0.76 19.11
CA GLY A 108 -3.82 -1.83 18.54
C GLY A 108 -2.80 -1.29 17.55
N GLU A 109 -3.26 -0.44 16.64
CA GLU A 109 -2.45 0.16 15.59
C GLU A 109 -1.46 1.20 16.13
N ALA A 110 -1.94 2.07 17.02
CA ALA A 110 -1.12 3.05 17.72
C ALA A 110 0.02 2.39 18.49
N TYR A 111 -0.26 1.26 19.16
CA TYR A 111 0.77 0.45 19.81
C TYR A 111 1.76 -0.14 18.81
N PHE A 112 1.27 -0.72 17.71
CA PHE A 112 2.13 -1.33 16.68
C PHE A 112 3.13 -0.31 16.12
N TRP A 113 2.66 0.83 15.63
CA TRP A 113 3.54 1.85 15.05
C TRP A 113 4.44 2.53 16.07
N SER A 114 3.96 2.75 17.30
CA SER A 114 4.80 3.29 18.38
C SER A 114 5.96 2.33 18.70
N LYS A 115 5.66 1.04 18.86
CA LYS A 115 6.68 0.01 19.08
C LYS A 115 7.62 -0.09 17.87
N TYR A 116 7.09 -0.07 16.65
CA TYR A 116 7.85 -0.14 15.42
C TYR A 116 8.86 1.02 15.31
N TYR A 117 8.42 2.26 15.54
CA TYR A 117 9.29 3.43 15.52
C TYR A 117 10.44 3.28 16.51
N TYR A 118 10.16 3.02 17.80
CA TYR A 118 11.23 2.93 18.80
C TYR A 118 12.18 1.75 18.56
N THR A 119 11.66 0.61 18.07
CA THR A 119 12.49 -0.56 17.75
C THR A 119 13.43 -0.30 16.58
N ASN A 120 12.99 0.49 15.58
CA ASN A 120 13.75 0.70 14.35
C ASN A 120 14.31 2.13 14.23
N LYS A 121 14.23 2.98 15.26
CA LYS A 121 14.55 4.42 15.22
C LYS A 121 15.93 4.70 14.60
N LYS A 122 16.96 3.95 15.00
CA LYS A 122 18.32 4.10 14.45
C LYS A 122 18.36 3.84 12.94
N ASN A 123 17.62 2.83 12.47
CA ASN A 123 17.55 2.52 11.04
C ASN A 123 16.71 3.55 10.29
N LEU A 124 15.54 3.92 10.83
CA LEU A 124 14.69 4.94 10.21
C LEU A 124 15.46 6.25 10.03
N ASN A 125 16.15 6.74 11.08
CA ASN A 125 16.97 7.95 11.01
C ASN A 125 18.21 7.82 10.10
N LYS A 126 18.63 6.60 9.76
CA LYS A 126 19.75 6.37 8.83
C LYS A 126 19.30 6.43 7.37
N PHE A 127 18.08 5.99 7.07
CA PHE A 127 17.59 5.83 5.70
C PHE A 127 16.62 6.93 5.27
N LEU A 128 15.85 7.51 6.20
CA LEU A 128 14.92 8.59 5.95
C LEU A 128 15.58 9.94 6.16
N SER A 129 15.31 10.87 5.25
CA SER A 129 15.72 12.27 5.40
C SER A 129 14.73 13.04 6.26
N LYS A 130 15.20 13.98 7.06
CA LYS A 130 14.34 14.90 7.81
C LYS A 130 13.89 16.11 6.98
N THR A 131 14.55 16.38 5.86
CA THR A 131 14.31 17.55 5.00
C THR A 131 13.53 17.21 3.73
N LYS A 132 13.46 15.93 3.36
CA LYS A 132 12.64 15.46 2.25
C LYS A 132 11.16 15.47 2.62
N VAL A 133 10.32 15.89 1.68
CA VAL A 133 8.86 15.75 1.78
C VAL A 133 8.46 14.34 1.37
N TYR A 134 7.86 13.61 2.29
CA TYR A 134 7.21 12.33 2.04
C TYR A 134 5.68 12.50 2.06
N TYR A 135 4.99 11.47 1.62
CA TYR A 135 3.53 11.42 1.57
C TYR A 135 3.00 10.27 2.43
N ASP A 136 1.76 10.38 2.92
CA ASP A 136 1.20 9.32 3.75
C ASP A 136 0.79 8.11 2.90
N GLN A 137 1.51 7.01 3.05
CA GLN A 137 1.21 5.75 2.35
C GLN A 137 -0.06 5.05 2.86
N MET A 138 -0.63 5.51 3.99
CA MET A 138 -1.85 4.98 4.56
C MET A 138 -3.11 5.30 3.73
N ILE A 139 -2.97 5.93 2.55
CA ILE A 139 -4.03 5.97 1.52
C ILE A 139 -4.51 4.56 1.12
N SER A 140 -3.69 3.52 1.27
CA SER A 140 -4.07 2.12 1.04
C SER A 140 -4.62 1.40 2.28
N ARG A 141 -4.72 2.13 3.39
CA ARG A 141 -5.08 1.68 4.74
C ARG A 141 -5.97 2.71 5.44
N PHE A 142 -6.86 3.34 4.68
CA PHE A 142 -7.45 4.61 5.07
C PHE A 142 -8.60 4.50 6.09
N TYR A 143 -9.14 3.31 6.35
CA TYR A 143 -10.35 3.18 7.15
C TYR A 143 -10.10 2.48 8.49
N LEU A 144 -9.81 1.18 8.47
CA LEU A 144 -9.84 0.34 9.66
C LEU A 144 -8.79 0.68 10.74
N PRO A 145 -7.57 1.16 10.40
CA PRO A 145 -6.57 1.50 11.40
C PRO A 145 -6.95 2.71 12.28
N TYR A 146 -7.92 3.53 11.87
CA TYR A 146 -8.22 4.84 12.43
C TYR A 146 -9.47 4.83 13.34
N THR A 147 -9.39 5.56 14.46
CA THR A 147 -10.56 5.89 15.28
C THR A 147 -11.32 7.09 14.75
N ASP A 148 -10.59 8.03 14.15
CA ASP A 148 -11.18 9.16 13.44
C ASP A 148 -11.32 8.80 11.95
N LYS A 149 -12.56 8.81 11.47
CA LYS A 149 -12.92 8.40 10.10
C LYS A 149 -13.35 9.59 9.24
N SER A 150 -13.13 10.82 9.71
CA SER A 150 -13.64 12.04 9.07
C SER A 150 -13.13 12.25 7.64
N ASP A 151 -11.94 11.74 7.31
CA ASP A 151 -11.35 11.90 5.98
C ASP A 151 -11.57 10.68 5.06
N CYS A 152 -12.18 9.60 5.56
CA CYS A 152 -12.39 8.37 4.79
C CYS A 152 -13.25 8.61 3.55
N GLU A 153 -14.34 9.36 3.71
CA GLU A 153 -15.26 9.70 2.61
C GLU A 153 -14.52 10.48 1.52
N LEU A 154 -13.76 11.51 1.91
CA LEU A 154 -12.99 12.31 0.95
C LEU A 154 -11.88 11.50 0.25
N VAL A 155 -11.21 10.58 0.96
CA VAL A 155 -10.26 9.66 0.33
C VAL A 155 -10.97 8.79 -0.72
N VAL A 156 -12.13 8.24 -0.40
CA VAL A 156 -12.93 7.42 -1.33
C VAL A 156 -13.37 8.22 -2.55
N GLU A 157 -13.85 9.46 -2.36
CA GLU A 157 -14.22 10.35 -3.46
C GLU A 157 -13.05 10.63 -4.40
N LYS A 158 -11.88 10.96 -3.83
CA LYS A 158 -10.66 11.20 -4.62
C LYS A 158 -10.17 9.94 -5.33
N LEU A 159 -10.35 8.76 -4.75
CA LEU A 159 -10.05 7.49 -5.41
C LEU A 159 -10.97 7.26 -6.60
N LYS A 160 -12.29 7.41 -6.43
CA LYS A 160 -13.25 7.31 -7.54
C LYS A 160 -12.95 8.35 -8.63
N GLN A 161 -12.52 9.56 -8.25
CA GLN A 161 -12.07 10.59 -9.20
C GLN A 161 -10.80 10.20 -9.95
N LEU A 162 -9.80 9.62 -9.27
CA LEU A 162 -8.54 9.17 -9.88
C LEU A 162 -8.78 8.18 -11.03
N PHE A 163 -9.83 7.36 -10.92
CA PHE A 163 -10.18 6.36 -11.93
C PHE A 163 -11.16 6.86 -12.99
N LYS A 164 -11.86 7.97 -12.73
CA LYS A 164 -12.97 8.45 -13.55
C LYS A 164 -12.53 8.74 -15.00
N ASP A 165 -13.27 8.20 -15.95
CA ASP A 165 -13.08 8.37 -17.40
C ASP A 165 -11.70 7.93 -17.91
N ARG A 166 -10.95 7.15 -17.12
CA ARG A 166 -9.62 6.64 -17.47
C ARG A 166 -9.64 5.20 -17.94
N GLU A 167 -8.69 4.89 -18.80
CA GLU A 167 -8.28 3.51 -19.05
C GLU A 167 -7.30 3.09 -17.96
N VAL A 168 -7.65 2.04 -17.23
CA VAL A 168 -6.92 1.55 -16.06
C VAL A 168 -6.31 0.19 -16.38
N LEU A 169 -5.00 0.08 -16.18
CA LEU A 169 -4.27 -1.20 -16.19
C LEU A 169 -3.95 -1.59 -14.76
N ILE A 170 -4.50 -2.71 -14.30
CA ILE A 170 -4.21 -3.26 -12.98
C ILE A 170 -3.17 -4.37 -13.13
N VAL A 171 -2.06 -4.24 -12.41
CA VAL A 171 -1.02 -5.26 -12.33
C VAL A 171 -1.00 -5.79 -10.90
N GLU A 172 -1.52 -6.99 -10.72
CA GLU A 172 -1.84 -7.51 -9.40
C GLU A 172 -1.52 -8.99 -9.25
N GLY A 173 -1.30 -9.42 -8.00
CA GLY A 173 -1.17 -10.84 -7.70
C GLY A 173 -2.49 -11.57 -7.94
N GLU A 174 -2.42 -12.82 -8.39
CA GLU A 174 -3.61 -13.67 -8.50
C GLU A 174 -4.42 -13.67 -7.18
N ASN A 175 -5.74 -13.57 -7.30
CA ASN A 175 -6.69 -13.44 -6.18
C ASN A 175 -6.70 -12.11 -5.43
N THR A 176 -5.91 -11.11 -5.84
CA THR A 176 -6.08 -9.71 -5.37
C THR A 176 -7.43 -9.16 -5.85
N ARG A 177 -7.71 -9.27 -7.15
CA ARG A 177 -9.00 -8.93 -7.78
C ARG A 177 -9.47 -7.52 -7.43
N PHE A 178 -8.57 -6.55 -7.43
CA PHE A 178 -8.84 -5.17 -7.04
C PHE A 178 -10.09 -4.60 -7.73
N GLY A 179 -11.03 -4.07 -6.93
CA GLY A 179 -12.29 -3.49 -7.39
C GLY A 179 -13.36 -4.50 -7.82
N LEU A 180 -13.09 -5.81 -7.79
CA LEU A 180 -14.09 -6.81 -8.19
C LEU A 180 -15.24 -6.86 -7.18
N GLY A 181 -16.47 -6.72 -7.66
CA GLY A 181 -17.68 -6.84 -6.83
C GLY A 181 -18.01 -5.60 -5.98
N ASN A 182 -17.33 -4.46 -6.23
CA ASN A 182 -17.63 -3.18 -5.59
C ASN A 182 -17.57 -2.02 -6.59
N GLU A 183 -17.92 -0.82 -6.13
CA GLU A 183 -18.05 0.37 -6.98
C GLU A 183 -16.76 1.17 -7.18
N LEU A 184 -15.60 0.72 -6.67
CA LEU A 184 -14.38 1.53 -6.67
C LEU A 184 -13.96 1.91 -8.09
N LEU A 185 -14.10 0.98 -9.04
CA LEU A 185 -13.72 1.15 -10.45
C LEU A 185 -14.90 1.50 -11.37
N LEU A 186 -16.09 1.75 -10.83
CA LEU A 186 -17.32 1.93 -11.63
C LEU A 186 -17.23 3.09 -12.63
N LEU A 187 -16.48 4.15 -12.28
CA LEU A 187 -16.30 5.33 -13.11
C LEU A 187 -15.14 5.20 -14.12
N ALA A 188 -14.40 4.09 -14.12
CA ALA A 188 -13.33 3.88 -15.09
C ALA A 188 -13.91 3.64 -16.49
N LYS A 189 -13.28 4.21 -17.51
CA LYS A 189 -13.67 4.02 -18.92
C LYS A 189 -13.44 2.58 -19.38
N LYS A 190 -12.32 2.00 -18.94
CA LYS A 190 -11.92 0.62 -19.27
C LYS A 190 -11.00 0.08 -18.20
N VAL A 191 -11.16 -1.19 -17.86
CA VAL A 191 -10.25 -1.90 -16.95
C VAL A 191 -9.60 -3.05 -17.70
N LYS A 192 -8.28 -3.13 -17.63
CA LYS A 192 -7.47 -4.27 -18.06
C LYS A 192 -6.65 -4.79 -16.89
N ARG A 193 -6.26 -6.07 -16.94
CA ARG A 193 -5.49 -6.73 -15.87
C ARG A 193 -4.34 -7.54 -16.45
N ILE A 194 -3.16 -7.37 -15.87
CA ILE A 194 -2.04 -8.31 -15.98
C ILE A 194 -1.96 -9.02 -14.63
N LEU A 195 -2.14 -10.34 -14.65
CA LEU A 195 -2.03 -11.14 -13.45
C LEU A 195 -0.60 -11.64 -13.27
N CYS A 196 -0.09 -11.48 -12.06
CA CYS A 196 1.26 -11.90 -11.67
C CYS A 196 1.21 -12.89 -10.50
N PRO A 197 2.34 -13.51 -10.15
CA PRO A 197 2.40 -14.44 -9.03
C PRO A 197 2.03 -13.72 -7.72
N PRO A 198 1.18 -14.31 -6.87
CA PRO A 198 0.75 -13.68 -5.63
C PRO A 198 1.87 -13.62 -4.57
N LYS A 199 3.00 -14.31 -4.82
CA LYS A 199 4.21 -14.28 -4.01
C LYS A 199 5.43 -14.27 -4.91
N ASN A 200 6.52 -13.68 -4.43
CA ASN A 200 7.82 -13.65 -5.11
C ASN A 200 7.79 -13.01 -6.51
N ALA A 201 6.87 -12.08 -6.78
CA ALA A 201 6.74 -11.41 -8.08
C ALA A 201 8.03 -10.71 -8.52
N TYR A 202 8.90 -10.29 -7.58
CA TYR A 202 10.19 -9.69 -7.93
C TYR A 202 11.11 -10.65 -8.71
N LYS A 203 10.95 -11.97 -8.59
CA LYS A 203 11.76 -12.96 -9.34
C LYS A 203 11.61 -12.82 -10.85
N ILE A 204 10.49 -12.28 -11.31
CA ILE A 204 10.15 -12.07 -12.73
C ILE A 204 9.95 -10.58 -13.03
N TYR A 205 10.60 -9.70 -12.26
CA TYR A 205 10.45 -8.24 -12.36
C TYR A 205 10.54 -7.73 -13.81
N ASN A 206 11.57 -8.14 -14.55
CA ASN A 206 11.78 -7.70 -15.93
C ASN A 206 10.64 -8.15 -16.86
N LYS A 207 10.17 -9.41 -16.76
CA LYS A 207 9.03 -9.89 -17.55
C LYS A 207 7.77 -9.03 -17.30
N ILE A 208 7.54 -8.64 -16.04
CA ILE A 208 6.41 -7.77 -15.66
C ILE A 208 6.58 -6.37 -16.26
N LEU A 209 7.76 -5.76 -16.11
CA LEU A 209 8.05 -4.42 -16.62
C LEU A 209 7.91 -4.37 -18.15
N GLU A 210 8.59 -5.28 -18.87
CA GLU A 210 8.55 -5.39 -20.33
C GLU A 210 7.12 -5.55 -20.85
N ARG A 211 6.27 -6.32 -20.15
CA ARG A 211 4.87 -6.48 -20.55
C ARG A 211 4.06 -5.21 -20.36
N ILE A 212 4.26 -4.48 -19.27
CA ILE A 212 3.60 -3.19 -19.01
C ILE A 212 4.02 -2.17 -20.07
N GLU A 213 5.28 -2.18 -20.50
CA GLU A 213 5.83 -1.25 -21.49
C GLU A 213 5.19 -1.36 -22.88
N LEU A 214 4.43 -2.43 -23.16
CA LEU A 214 3.64 -2.59 -24.39
C LEU A 214 2.31 -1.82 -24.37
N GLU A 215 1.89 -1.30 -23.21
CA GLU A 215 0.61 -0.59 -23.05
C GLU A 215 0.75 0.93 -23.26
N ASP A 216 -0.37 1.62 -23.46
CA ASP A 216 -0.39 3.06 -23.71
C ASP A 216 0.00 3.85 -22.44
N LYS A 217 0.99 4.75 -22.56
CA LYS A 217 1.45 5.64 -21.48
C LYS A 217 0.35 6.52 -20.87
N LYS A 218 -0.77 6.74 -21.57
CA LYS A 218 -1.92 7.50 -21.05
C LYS A 218 -2.74 6.71 -20.01
N GLN A 219 -2.59 5.39 -19.97
CA GLN A 219 -3.29 4.56 -18.99
C GLN A 219 -2.85 4.88 -17.57
N LEU A 220 -3.77 4.75 -16.62
CA LEU A 220 -3.43 4.71 -15.21
C LEU A 220 -3.00 3.30 -14.84
N ILE A 221 -1.78 3.14 -14.37
CA ILE A 221 -1.29 1.84 -13.92
C ILE A 221 -1.50 1.73 -12.40
N LEU A 222 -2.23 0.72 -11.97
CA LEU A 222 -2.45 0.39 -10.55
C LEU A 222 -1.69 -0.88 -10.19
N LEU A 223 -0.86 -0.82 -9.15
CA LEU A 223 0.06 -1.89 -8.78
C LEU A 223 -0.27 -2.48 -7.40
N ALA A 224 -0.54 -3.79 -7.34
CA ALA A 224 -0.80 -4.52 -6.10
C ALA A 224 0.07 -5.78 -6.00
N LEU A 225 1.38 -5.58 -5.81
CA LEU A 225 2.42 -6.62 -5.84
C LEU A 225 3.48 -6.51 -4.73
N GLY A 226 3.12 -5.90 -3.59
CA GLY A 226 4.06 -5.72 -2.47
C GLY A 226 5.31 -4.91 -2.89
N PRO A 227 6.53 -5.27 -2.44
CA PRO A 227 7.77 -4.58 -2.80
C PRO A 227 8.00 -4.42 -4.31
N THR A 228 7.49 -5.36 -5.13
CA THR A 228 7.57 -5.27 -6.59
C THR A 228 6.77 -4.07 -7.10
N ALA A 229 5.58 -3.80 -6.54
CA ALA A 229 4.79 -2.61 -6.88
C ALA A 229 5.52 -1.32 -6.52
N THR A 230 6.17 -1.28 -5.35
CA THR A 230 6.97 -0.13 -4.92
C THR A 230 8.09 0.19 -5.92
N ILE A 231 8.79 -0.82 -6.44
CA ILE A 231 9.89 -0.61 -7.40
C ILE A 231 9.33 -0.29 -8.80
N LEU A 232 8.30 -1.02 -9.26
CA LEU A 232 7.64 -0.75 -10.55
C LEU A 232 7.09 0.67 -10.62
N ALA A 233 6.46 1.19 -9.56
CA ALA A 233 5.89 2.53 -9.57
C ALA A 233 6.95 3.62 -9.86
N TYR A 234 8.18 3.42 -9.39
CA TYR A 234 9.28 4.33 -9.65
C TYR A 234 9.83 4.20 -11.07
N ASP A 235 10.09 2.97 -11.53
CA ASP A 235 10.65 2.76 -12.87
C ASP A 235 9.66 3.19 -13.97
N LEU A 236 8.38 2.88 -13.82
CA LEU A 236 7.33 3.32 -14.72
C LEU A 236 7.19 4.85 -14.73
N ALA A 237 7.33 5.52 -13.57
CA ALA A 237 7.33 6.98 -13.52
C ALA A 237 8.48 7.60 -14.31
N LYS A 238 9.67 7.00 -14.27
CA LYS A 238 10.82 7.45 -15.09
C LYS A 238 10.59 7.25 -16.58
N GLU A 239 9.85 6.23 -16.95
CA GLU A 239 9.43 5.97 -18.33
C GLU A 239 8.21 6.81 -18.78
N GLY A 240 7.71 7.71 -17.92
CA GLY A 240 6.62 8.64 -18.25
C GLY A 240 5.22 8.05 -18.10
N TYR A 241 5.07 6.90 -17.43
CA TYR A 241 3.77 6.40 -17.00
C TYR A 241 3.36 7.02 -15.67
N GLN A 242 2.04 7.09 -15.43
CA GLN A 242 1.53 7.25 -14.08
C GLN A 242 1.24 5.87 -13.46
N ALA A 243 1.99 5.52 -12.41
CA ALA A 243 1.90 4.26 -11.71
C ALA A 243 1.64 4.47 -10.21
N VAL A 244 0.54 3.90 -9.71
CA VAL A 244 0.09 4.04 -8.33
C VAL A 244 0.19 2.70 -7.63
N ASP A 245 1.09 2.59 -6.66
CA ASP A 245 1.11 1.47 -5.72
C ASP A 245 -0.16 1.53 -4.85
N ILE A 246 -1.12 0.65 -5.09
CA ILE A 246 -2.45 0.63 -4.43
C ILE A 246 -2.51 -0.35 -3.25
N GLY A 247 -1.60 -1.33 -3.16
CA GLY A 247 -1.56 -2.29 -2.05
C GLY A 247 -2.92 -2.91 -1.73
N HIS A 248 -3.36 -2.80 -0.47
CA HIS A 248 -4.65 -3.35 -0.01
C HIS A 248 -5.78 -2.32 0.03
N MET A 249 -5.69 -1.25 -0.75
CA MET A 249 -6.68 -0.19 -0.80
C MET A 249 -8.10 -0.71 -1.07
N ASP A 250 -8.26 -1.73 -1.91
CA ASP A 250 -9.55 -2.35 -2.19
C ASP A 250 -10.13 -3.09 -0.98
N ILE A 251 -9.31 -3.83 -0.22
CA ILE A 251 -9.77 -4.49 1.01
C ILE A 251 -10.24 -3.48 2.05
N GLU A 252 -9.54 -2.34 2.17
CA GLU A 252 -9.94 -1.26 3.07
C GLU A 252 -11.23 -0.58 2.59
N TYR A 253 -11.43 -0.46 1.28
CA TYR A 253 -12.69 0.01 0.72
C TYR A 253 -13.85 -0.96 1.02
N GLU A 254 -13.63 -2.27 0.91
CA GLU A 254 -14.65 -3.29 1.27
C GLU A 254 -15.03 -3.21 2.76
N TRP A 255 -14.05 -2.99 3.64
CA TRP A 255 -14.28 -2.76 5.08
C TRP A 255 -14.99 -1.44 5.35
N TYR A 256 -14.67 -0.38 4.60
CA TYR A 256 -15.37 0.90 4.65
C TYR A 256 -16.85 0.73 4.29
N LEU A 257 -17.16 0.09 3.15
CA LEU A 257 -18.54 -0.16 2.70
C LEU A 257 -19.36 -0.96 3.73
N ARG A 258 -18.74 -1.96 4.36
CA ARG A 258 -19.38 -2.80 5.39
C ARG A 258 -19.41 -2.15 6.78
N LYS A 259 -18.86 -0.95 6.94
CA LYS A 259 -18.68 -0.27 8.23
C LYS A 259 -18.00 -1.19 9.26
N ALA A 260 -17.00 -1.95 8.82
CA ALA A 260 -16.37 -2.97 9.66
C ALA A 260 -15.66 -2.36 10.88
N ASP A 261 -15.69 -3.09 11.99
CA ASP A 261 -15.00 -2.75 13.25
C ASP A 261 -13.73 -3.59 13.49
N ARG A 262 -13.51 -4.59 12.62
CA ARG A 262 -12.38 -5.50 12.62
C ARG A 262 -12.08 -5.97 11.19
N LYS A 263 -10.91 -6.58 11.02
CA LYS A 263 -10.55 -7.25 9.76
C LYS A 263 -11.47 -8.44 9.56
N ILE A 264 -12.25 -8.41 8.49
CA ILE A 264 -13.14 -9.49 8.07
C ILE A 264 -12.69 -10.01 6.71
N ASP A 265 -12.98 -11.28 6.46
CA ASP A 265 -12.71 -11.89 5.16
C ASP A 265 -13.69 -11.33 4.11
N ILE A 266 -13.24 -11.21 2.86
CA ILE A 266 -14.03 -10.65 1.76
C ILE A 266 -14.33 -11.73 0.73
N GLU A 267 -15.55 -11.75 0.22
CA GLU A 267 -15.96 -12.68 -0.82
C GLU A 267 -15.10 -12.51 -2.07
N ASN A 268 -14.77 -13.63 -2.73
CA ASN A 268 -14.02 -13.65 -3.99
C ASN A 268 -12.61 -13.04 -3.94
N LYS A 269 -12.05 -12.62 -2.79
CA LYS A 269 -10.74 -11.93 -2.73
C LYS A 269 -9.84 -12.45 -1.63
N ALA A 270 -8.53 -12.49 -1.87
CA ALA A 270 -7.55 -12.82 -0.84
C ALA A 270 -7.44 -11.68 0.19
N VAL A 271 -7.53 -12.02 1.48
CA VAL A 271 -7.32 -11.07 2.58
C VAL A 271 -6.15 -11.56 3.42
N ASN A 272 -4.95 -11.06 3.10
CA ASN A 272 -3.69 -11.53 3.69
C ASN A 272 -3.70 -11.56 5.22
N GLU A 273 -4.35 -10.59 5.86
CA GLU A 273 -4.39 -10.46 7.31
C GLU A 273 -5.49 -11.28 8.01
N VAL A 274 -6.36 -11.96 7.25
CA VAL A 274 -7.46 -12.77 7.79
C VAL A 274 -7.31 -14.22 7.37
N SER A 275 -7.45 -14.50 6.07
CA SER A 275 -7.40 -15.85 5.49
C SER A 275 -6.06 -16.17 4.85
N GLY A 276 -5.19 -15.17 4.65
CA GLY A 276 -3.92 -15.31 3.96
C GLY A 276 -4.06 -15.18 2.44
N VAL A 277 -3.00 -15.57 1.72
CA VAL A 277 -3.02 -15.68 0.25
C VAL A 277 -3.68 -17.01 -0.08
N VAL A 278 -5.00 -17.03 -0.13
CA VAL A 278 -5.81 -18.20 -0.46
C VAL A 278 -6.57 -17.97 -1.75
N ASP A 279 -6.74 -19.04 -2.52
CA ASP A 279 -7.61 -19.01 -3.68
C ASP A 279 -9.07 -19.02 -3.23
N LYS A 280 -9.90 -18.22 -3.90
CA LYS A 280 -11.33 -18.14 -3.66
C LYS A 280 -12.04 -18.19 -4.99
N GLU A 281 -13.01 -19.07 -5.11
CA GLU A 281 -13.83 -19.13 -6.32
C GLU A 281 -14.70 -17.86 -6.45
N ILE A 282 -14.82 -17.32 -7.67
CA ILE A 282 -15.85 -16.32 -8.00
C ILE A 282 -17.14 -17.09 -8.31
N LYS A 283 -18.07 -17.11 -7.37
CA LYS A 283 -19.32 -17.88 -7.50
C LYS A 283 -20.31 -17.26 -8.49
N ASP A 284 -20.35 -15.95 -8.55
CA ASP A 284 -21.21 -15.21 -9.46
C ASP A 284 -20.65 -15.30 -10.90
N ARG A 285 -21.44 -15.85 -11.82
CA ARG A 285 -21.01 -16.13 -13.20
C ARG A 285 -20.80 -14.86 -14.01
N GLU A 286 -21.63 -13.84 -13.81
CA GLU A 286 -21.50 -12.57 -14.52
C GLU A 286 -20.26 -11.82 -14.05
N LEU A 287 -20.06 -11.77 -12.73
CA LEU A 287 -18.89 -11.17 -12.13
C LEU A 287 -17.60 -11.88 -12.56
N LYS A 288 -17.63 -13.21 -12.65
CA LYS A 288 -16.52 -14.02 -13.16
C LYS A 288 -16.22 -13.69 -14.62
N ALA A 289 -17.24 -13.65 -15.48
CA ALA A 289 -17.07 -13.31 -16.89
C ALA A 289 -16.51 -11.89 -17.08
N ILE A 290 -16.98 -10.92 -16.30
CA ILE A 290 -16.45 -9.55 -16.28
C ILE A 290 -14.96 -9.57 -15.91
N TYR A 291 -14.60 -10.22 -14.79
CA TYR A 291 -13.21 -10.31 -14.35
C TYR A 291 -12.30 -10.97 -15.40
N GLU A 292 -12.73 -12.10 -15.96
CA GLU A 292 -11.97 -12.84 -16.97
C GLU A 292 -11.79 -12.04 -18.26
N SER A 293 -12.80 -11.29 -18.70
CA SER A 293 -12.72 -10.42 -19.87
C SER A 293 -11.75 -9.25 -19.72
N GLN A 294 -11.42 -8.86 -18.48
CA GLN A 294 -10.46 -7.79 -18.19
C GLN A 294 -9.01 -8.31 -18.23
N ILE A 295 -8.78 -9.61 -18.12
CA ILE A 295 -7.42 -10.19 -18.09
C ILE A 295 -6.85 -10.20 -19.51
N ILE A 296 -5.79 -9.43 -19.71
CA ILE A 296 -5.09 -9.35 -21.00
C ILE A 296 -3.82 -10.18 -21.02
N ASP A 297 -3.28 -10.56 -19.86
CA ASP A 297 -2.10 -11.41 -19.75
C ASP A 297 -1.97 -12.05 -18.37
N ARG A 298 -1.23 -13.16 -18.31
CA ARG A 298 -0.87 -13.88 -17.08
C ARG A 298 0.62 -14.20 -17.12
N ILE A 299 1.37 -13.61 -16.22
CA ILE A 299 2.81 -13.83 -16.09
C ILE A 299 3.04 -14.76 -14.89
N SER A 300 3.61 -15.94 -15.13
CA SER A 300 3.94 -16.91 -14.08
C SER A 300 5.43 -16.91 -13.74
N LEU A 301 5.79 -17.62 -12.66
CA LEU A 301 7.19 -17.84 -12.28
C LEU A 301 7.90 -18.88 -13.17
N ASP A 302 7.14 -19.61 -13.99
CA ASP A 302 7.62 -20.68 -14.85
C ASP A 302 8.30 -20.17 -16.14
#